data_AF-A0A7S0KUH8-F1
#
_entry.id   AF-A0A7S0KUH8-F1
#
_cell.length_a   1.000
_cell.length_b   1.000
_cell.length_c   1.000
_cell.angle_alpha   90.00
_cell.angle_beta   90.00
_cell.angle_gamma   90.00
#
_symmetry.space_group_name_H-M   'P 1'
#
loop_
_entity.id
_entity.type
_entity.pdbx_description
1 polymer ?
#
loop_
_entity_poly.entity_id
_entity_poly.type
_entity_poly.pdbx_seq_one_letter_code
_entity_poly.pdbx_strand_id
1 'polypeptide(L)'
;MTETEEPSRRRRPQRPPPPPPKPKPKPIPTAILVPLLLALLSPLALAWRRALSAEFGGGPNRCAMTYMRPAYFPVPVNASHGCPDATTYALWLYRERAASTLTAGGAMASVGNGGGTGCGSAIWRAGRSIPGIFVPGNAGSYRQVRSLASETARRVDARRAASGDAPEEGTDAREEHVGVDWFTLDFNEELSAFHGAVASRQTKFAAFAIEHVLAAYPPGTPVIIAGHSMGGVVARAALLELAATTRPSVDATVVFIAAPHDKSPAATQPAIARFYERTNRAWVDANNADVTSRVAMVSVGGGDADRQVRPARAKPPTAWTHRSARRKNPFNVTHAVAGSIPGATGVSADHRCVVWCQQIVVPIAETLLDVASDPRQQNDAGGRVALARARLGPSPEDQKNQTPEEPKTTRLDAAAALALDRSPSLVPIMLALAIDALVVPQTTRRGGFGVEGATVRGATSLFAAPVFVRSRVVLVFVLGGFIGGAIP
;
A
#
# COMPACT_ATOMS: atom_id res chain seq x y z
N MET A 1 -22.36 -37.81 -88.45
CA MET A 1 -21.02 -37.41 -87.96
C MET A 1 -20.98 -35.90 -88.05
N THR A 2 -21.25 -35.22 -86.95
CA THR A 2 -21.25 -33.76 -86.84
C THR A 2 -20.45 -33.43 -85.59
N GLU A 3 -19.28 -32.83 -85.83
CA GLU A 3 -18.26 -32.48 -84.84
C GLU A 3 -18.80 -31.45 -83.85
N THR A 4 -18.54 -31.72 -82.57
CA THR A 4 -18.73 -30.80 -81.46
C THR A 4 -17.60 -29.77 -81.43
N GLU A 5 -17.93 -28.49 -81.61
CA GLU A 5 -17.03 -27.35 -81.36
C GLU A 5 -16.73 -27.21 -79.86
N GLU A 6 -15.45 -27.14 -79.52
CA GLU A 6 -14.92 -26.84 -78.19
C GLU A 6 -14.77 -25.31 -78.00
N PRO A 7 -15.13 -24.72 -76.84
CA PRO A 7 -15.07 -23.27 -76.68
C PRO A 7 -13.64 -22.76 -76.44
N SER A 8 -13.26 -21.72 -77.17
CA SER A 8 -11.94 -21.08 -77.08
C SER A 8 -11.65 -20.54 -75.67
N ARG A 9 -10.55 -21.01 -75.06
CA ARG A 9 -9.99 -20.46 -73.83
C ARG A 9 -9.56 -19.01 -74.04
N ARG A 10 -10.28 -18.06 -73.44
CA ARG A 10 -9.82 -16.67 -73.27
C ARG A 10 -8.48 -16.64 -72.53
N ARG A 11 -7.42 -16.12 -73.17
CA ARG A 11 -6.14 -15.82 -72.50
C ARG A 11 -6.37 -14.78 -71.41
N ARG A 12 -6.01 -15.11 -70.16
CA ARG A 12 -5.94 -14.11 -69.07
C ARG A 12 -4.90 -13.04 -69.43
N PRO A 13 -5.18 -11.74 -69.19
CA PRO A 13 -4.16 -10.72 -69.30
C PRO A 13 -3.05 -10.99 -68.27
N GLN A 14 -1.80 -10.95 -68.72
CA GLN A 14 -0.63 -11.08 -67.84
C GLN A 14 -0.68 -9.96 -66.80
N ARG A 15 -0.60 -10.31 -65.51
CA ARG A 15 -0.46 -9.31 -64.45
C ARG A 15 0.87 -8.57 -64.63
N PRO A 16 0.92 -7.24 -64.49
CA PRO A 16 2.17 -6.51 -64.48
C PRO A 16 3.07 -7.03 -63.35
N PRO A 17 4.40 -7.04 -63.56
CA PRO A 17 5.35 -7.50 -62.54
C PRO A 17 5.20 -6.66 -61.27
N PRO A 18 5.40 -7.27 -60.08
CA PRO A 18 5.35 -6.53 -58.82
C PRO A 18 6.40 -5.40 -58.84
N PRO A 19 6.08 -4.23 -58.26
CA PRO A 19 7.04 -3.14 -58.18
C PRO A 19 8.32 -3.59 -57.45
N PRO A 20 9.48 -3.06 -57.84
CA PRO A 20 10.74 -3.43 -57.21
C PRO A 20 10.67 -3.20 -55.70
N PRO A 21 11.27 -4.09 -54.88
CA PRO A 21 11.26 -3.94 -53.44
C PRO A 21 11.86 -2.57 -53.08
N LYS A 22 11.11 -1.77 -52.31
CA LYS A 22 11.60 -0.47 -51.83
C LYS A 22 12.96 -0.69 -51.15
N PRO A 23 13.97 0.14 -51.45
CA PRO A 23 15.28 0.00 -50.85
C PRO A 23 15.14 0.02 -49.33
N LYS A 24 15.66 -1.01 -48.66
CA LYS A 24 15.67 -1.06 -47.20
C LYS A 24 16.48 0.15 -46.71
N PRO A 25 15.97 0.94 -45.75
CA PRO A 25 16.71 2.09 -45.24
C PRO A 25 18.08 1.61 -44.74
N LYS A 26 19.14 2.33 -45.14
CA LYS A 26 20.51 2.02 -44.68
C LYS A 26 20.56 2.18 -43.16
N PRO A 27 21.15 1.23 -42.41
CA PRO A 27 21.27 1.35 -40.97
C PRO A 27 22.12 2.57 -40.63
N ILE A 28 21.72 3.32 -39.59
CA ILE A 28 22.48 4.45 -39.08
C ILE A 28 23.84 3.92 -38.58
N PRO A 29 24.98 4.55 -38.95
CA PRO A 29 26.29 4.13 -38.47
C PRO A 29 26.36 4.10 -36.94
N THR A 30 26.97 3.06 -36.37
CA THR A 30 27.14 2.90 -34.92
C THR A 30 27.87 4.07 -34.28
N ALA A 31 28.83 4.68 -35.00
CA ALA A 31 29.55 5.89 -34.58
C ALA A 31 28.66 7.13 -34.38
N ILE A 32 27.47 7.17 -35.00
CA ILE A 32 26.47 8.24 -34.81
C ILE A 32 25.41 7.79 -33.81
N LEU A 33 24.99 6.52 -33.87
CA LEU A 33 23.94 5.98 -33.02
C LEU A 33 24.32 5.99 -31.53
N VAL A 34 25.54 5.56 -31.19
CA VAL A 34 26.01 5.50 -29.79
C VAL A 34 26.04 6.87 -29.10
N PRO A 35 26.69 7.92 -29.65
CA PRO A 35 26.70 9.23 -29.00
C PRO A 35 25.30 9.87 -28.94
N LEU A 36 24.46 9.64 -29.95
CA LEU A 36 23.08 10.14 -29.95
C LEU A 36 22.24 9.46 -28.86
N LEU A 37 22.44 8.16 -28.65
CA LEU A 37 21.76 7.39 -27.60
C LEU A 37 22.28 7.79 -26.19
N LEU A 38 23.58 8.03 -26.03
CA LEU A 38 24.15 8.59 -24.80
C LEU A 38 23.61 10.00 -24.52
N ALA A 39 23.53 10.87 -25.52
CA ALA A 39 22.96 12.22 -25.39
C ALA A 39 21.47 12.18 -24.97
N LEU A 40 20.70 11.20 -25.46
CA LEU A 40 19.30 11.00 -25.07
C LEU A 40 19.14 10.40 -23.66
N LEU A 41 20.02 9.48 -23.26
CA LEU A 41 19.93 8.82 -21.94
C LEU A 41 20.56 9.63 -20.81
N SER A 42 21.51 10.51 -21.09
CA SER A 42 22.23 11.28 -20.07
C SER A 42 21.32 12.14 -19.18
N PRO A 43 20.31 12.88 -19.72
CA PRO A 43 19.37 13.63 -18.88
C PRO A 43 18.53 12.73 -17.98
N LEU A 44 18.11 11.57 -18.49
CA LEU A 44 17.34 10.60 -17.71
C LEU A 44 18.21 9.97 -16.60
N ALA A 45 19.46 9.62 -16.91
CA ALA A 45 20.41 9.11 -15.94
C ALA A 45 20.72 10.16 -14.84
N LEU A 46 20.87 11.43 -15.22
CA LEU A 46 21.08 12.53 -14.27
C LEU A 46 19.84 12.75 -13.38
N ALA A 47 18.64 12.69 -13.95
CA ALA A 47 17.38 12.76 -13.20
C ALA A 47 17.26 11.59 -12.21
N TRP A 48 17.60 10.36 -12.62
CA TRP A 48 17.62 9.20 -11.74
C TRP A 48 18.69 9.27 -10.65
N ARG A 49 19.89 9.76 -10.99
CA ARG A 49 20.96 10.00 -10.01
C ARG A 49 20.50 10.99 -8.95
N ARG A 50 19.81 12.08 -9.36
CA ARG A 50 19.20 13.03 -8.44
C ARG A 50 18.10 12.36 -7.61
N ALA A 51 17.18 11.63 -8.23
CA ALA A 51 16.08 10.95 -7.55
C ALA A 51 16.55 9.98 -6.46
N LEU A 52 17.71 9.34 -6.66
CA LEU A 52 18.30 8.42 -5.69
C LEU A 52 19.19 9.11 -4.64
N SER A 53 19.59 10.37 -4.84
CA SER A 53 20.49 11.06 -3.91
C SER A 53 19.79 11.38 -2.58
N ALA A 54 20.54 11.42 -1.47
CA ALA A 54 19.98 11.68 -0.14
C ALA A 54 19.31 13.06 -0.02
N GLU A 55 19.66 14.00 -0.89
CA GLU A 55 19.12 15.37 -0.93
C GLU A 55 17.73 15.46 -1.57
N PHE A 56 17.28 14.42 -2.30
CA PHE A 56 16.00 14.47 -3.01
C PHE A 56 14.85 14.21 -2.06
N GLY A 57 13.84 15.10 -2.09
CA GLY A 57 12.69 15.03 -1.19
C GLY A 57 12.90 15.71 0.17
N GLY A 58 13.85 16.64 0.27
CA GLY A 58 14.05 17.45 1.47
C GLY A 58 15.21 17.03 2.38
N GLY A 59 16.10 16.13 1.92
CA GLY A 59 17.30 15.74 2.65
C GLY A 59 17.10 14.54 3.58
N PRO A 60 17.95 14.38 4.61
CA PRO A 60 17.82 13.28 5.58
C PRO A 60 16.44 13.29 6.25
N ASN A 61 15.92 12.11 6.60
CA ASN A 61 14.60 11.95 7.22
C ASN A 61 14.46 12.87 8.45
N ARG A 62 13.62 13.90 8.35
CA ARG A 62 13.30 14.85 9.43
C ARG A 62 12.25 14.32 10.40
N CYS A 63 12.14 13.01 10.48
CA CYS A 63 11.11 12.37 11.26
C CYS A 63 11.64 11.86 12.59
N ALA A 64 10.92 12.16 13.67
CA ALA A 64 11.18 11.59 14.97
C ALA A 64 10.69 10.13 15.03
N MET A 65 11.45 9.28 15.72
CA MET A 65 11.08 7.88 15.93
C MET A 65 9.97 7.76 16.99
N THR A 66 8.97 6.93 16.73
CA THR A 66 8.09 6.39 17.79
C THR A 66 8.82 5.31 18.60
N TYR A 67 8.51 5.18 19.88
CA TYR A 67 9.02 4.13 20.75
C TYR A 67 7.91 3.14 21.12
N MET A 68 8.27 1.87 21.26
CA MET A 68 7.32 0.78 21.47
C MET A 68 8.00 -0.44 22.08
N ARG A 69 7.22 -1.29 22.72
CA ARG A 69 7.63 -2.62 23.18
C ARG A 69 6.61 -3.62 22.65
N PRO A 70 6.75 -4.08 21.39
CA PRO A 70 5.69 -4.84 20.75
C PRO A 70 5.69 -6.31 21.22
N ALA A 71 4.49 -6.87 21.40
CA ALA A 71 4.23 -8.30 21.55
C ALA A 71 3.16 -8.71 20.52
N TYR A 72 3.32 -9.89 19.94
CA TYR A 72 2.41 -10.42 18.93
C TYR A 72 1.94 -11.80 19.34
N PHE A 73 0.63 -12.00 19.38
CA PHE A 73 -0.01 -13.25 19.75
C PHE A 73 -0.75 -13.81 18.54
N PRO A 74 -0.56 -15.09 18.18
CA PRO A 74 -1.23 -15.67 17.03
C PRO A 74 -2.74 -15.74 17.30
N VAL A 75 -3.54 -15.33 16.32
CA VAL A 75 -5.00 -15.45 16.36
C VAL A 75 -5.39 -16.68 15.55
N PRO A 76 -6.04 -17.69 16.16
CA PRO A 76 -6.40 -18.91 15.45
C PRO A 76 -7.38 -18.64 14.31
N VAL A 77 -6.94 -18.83 13.08
CA VAL A 77 -7.79 -18.80 11.89
C VAL A 77 -8.07 -20.24 11.44
N ASN A 78 -9.30 -20.70 11.60
CA ASN A 78 -9.63 -22.08 11.28
C ASN A 78 -9.84 -22.24 9.76
N ALA A 79 -9.00 -23.06 9.11
CA ALA A 79 -9.01 -23.26 7.66
C ALA A 79 -10.34 -23.84 7.13
N SER A 80 -11.15 -24.45 8.01
CA SER A 80 -12.46 -25.02 7.65
C SER A 80 -13.55 -23.97 7.35
N HIS A 81 -13.34 -22.68 7.63
CA HIS A 81 -14.29 -21.60 7.31
C HIS A 81 -14.07 -20.96 5.91
N GLY A 82 -13.64 -21.75 4.93
CA GLY A 82 -13.73 -21.34 3.52
C GLY A 82 -12.66 -20.37 3.01
N CYS A 83 -11.54 -20.19 3.72
CA CYS A 83 -10.37 -19.47 3.20
C CYS A 83 -9.24 -20.45 2.83
N PRO A 84 -9.03 -20.77 1.54
CA PRO A 84 -7.99 -21.70 1.10
C PRO A 84 -6.58 -21.26 1.46
N ASP A 85 -6.37 -19.96 1.68
CA ASP A 85 -5.05 -19.36 1.91
C ASP A 85 -4.70 -19.24 3.42
N ALA A 86 -5.54 -19.76 4.32
CA ALA A 86 -5.30 -19.75 5.78
C ALA A 86 -4.08 -20.60 6.22
N THR A 87 -3.55 -21.43 5.32
CA THR A 87 -2.29 -22.15 5.52
C THR A 87 -1.05 -21.34 5.13
N THR A 88 -1.23 -20.22 4.42
CA THR A 88 -0.13 -19.39 3.89
C THR A 88 -0.04 -18.04 4.59
N TYR A 89 -1.17 -17.50 5.02
CA TYR A 89 -1.24 -16.21 5.71
C TYR A 89 -1.66 -16.40 7.16
N ALA A 90 -1.25 -15.46 8.02
CA ALA A 90 -1.55 -15.49 9.44
C ALA A 90 -2.18 -14.18 9.94
N LEU A 91 -2.83 -14.26 11.09
CA LEU A 91 -3.42 -13.13 11.80
C LEU A 91 -2.78 -13.05 13.19
N TRP A 92 -2.35 -11.85 13.58
CA TRP A 92 -1.72 -11.61 14.88
C TRP A 92 -2.45 -10.51 15.65
N LEU A 93 -2.52 -10.66 16.96
CA LEU A 93 -2.98 -9.63 17.89
C LEU A 93 -1.75 -8.91 18.49
N TYR A 94 -1.75 -7.58 18.39
CA TYR A 94 -0.74 -6.72 18.98
C TYR A 94 -1.06 -6.36 20.43
N ARG A 95 -0.05 -6.38 21.31
CA ARG A 95 -0.09 -5.76 22.65
C ARG A 95 1.26 -5.12 22.99
N GLU A 96 1.25 -4.13 23.90
CA GLU A 96 2.50 -3.63 24.49
C GLU A 96 3.03 -4.60 25.55
N ARG A 97 4.35 -4.77 25.57
CA ARG A 97 5.10 -5.75 26.37
C ARG A 97 5.35 -5.26 27.80
N ALA A 98 4.35 -4.60 28.38
CA ALA A 98 4.39 -4.13 29.76
C ALA A 98 4.02 -5.24 30.75
N ALA A 99 3.24 -6.24 30.32
CA ALA A 99 2.96 -7.46 31.05
C ALA A 99 3.92 -8.58 30.61
N SER A 100 5.02 -8.79 31.34
CA SER A 100 6.00 -9.86 31.11
C SER A 100 5.42 -11.29 31.24
N THR A 101 4.11 -11.43 31.50
CA THR A 101 3.40 -12.66 31.80
C THR A 101 2.20 -12.95 30.88
N LEU A 102 1.92 -12.11 29.87
CA LEU A 102 0.71 -12.28 29.05
C LEU A 102 0.86 -13.49 28.10
N THR A 103 0.02 -14.51 28.29
CA THR A 103 -0.08 -15.67 27.39
C THR A 103 -0.95 -15.34 26.17
N ALA A 104 -0.90 -16.15 25.11
CA ALA A 104 -1.78 -15.97 23.96
C ALA A 104 -3.28 -16.02 24.34
N GLY A 105 -3.65 -16.93 25.25
CA GLY A 105 -5.02 -16.99 25.78
C GLY A 105 -5.39 -15.74 26.57
N GLY A 106 -4.49 -15.23 27.42
CA GLY A 106 -4.70 -13.98 28.15
C GLY A 106 -4.80 -12.75 27.24
N ALA A 107 -4.00 -12.71 26.17
CA ALA A 107 -4.08 -11.65 25.16
C ALA A 107 -5.42 -11.68 24.42
N MET A 108 -5.89 -12.86 24.00
CA MET A 108 -7.20 -13.00 23.37
C MET A 108 -8.35 -12.67 24.32
N ALA A 109 -8.27 -13.08 25.59
CA ALA A 109 -9.25 -12.72 26.60
C ALA A 109 -9.31 -11.22 26.91
N SER A 110 -8.26 -10.46 26.56
CA SER A 110 -8.22 -8.99 26.72
C SER A 110 -8.90 -8.22 25.57
N VAL A 111 -9.27 -8.89 24.48
CA VAL A 111 -9.93 -8.26 23.32
C VAL A 111 -11.27 -7.65 23.77
N GLY A 112 -11.55 -6.42 23.33
CA GLY A 112 -12.76 -5.67 23.70
C GLY A 112 -12.69 -4.96 25.05
N ASN A 113 -11.61 -5.14 25.82
CA ASN A 113 -11.49 -4.65 27.19
C ASN A 113 -10.66 -3.36 27.35
N GLY A 114 -10.34 -2.65 26.26
CA GLY A 114 -9.85 -1.26 26.38
C GLY A 114 -8.58 -0.87 25.66
N GLY A 115 -7.94 -1.74 24.86
CA GLY A 115 -6.91 -1.35 23.89
C GLY A 115 -5.71 -0.51 24.40
N GLY A 116 -5.30 -0.70 25.66
CA GLY A 116 -4.20 0.04 26.32
C GLY A 116 -2.89 -0.75 26.48
N THR A 117 -1.89 -0.16 27.15
CA THR A 117 -0.55 -0.74 27.34
C THR A 117 -0.48 -1.84 28.41
N GLY A 118 -1.57 -2.06 29.17
CA GLY A 118 -1.68 -3.16 30.14
C GLY A 118 -0.89 -2.96 31.44
N CYS A 119 -0.48 -1.72 31.77
CA CYS A 119 0.12 -1.38 33.06
C CYS A 119 -0.87 -0.64 33.97
N GLY A 120 -1.67 -1.39 34.74
CA GLY A 120 -2.36 -0.84 35.93
C GLY A 120 -3.86 -1.13 36.06
N SER A 121 -4.20 -1.86 37.13
CA SER A 121 -5.52 -2.11 37.73
C SER A 121 -6.48 -3.08 37.01
N ALA A 122 -7.07 -3.97 37.82
CA ALA A 122 -7.64 -5.26 37.44
C ALA A 122 -9.16 -5.24 37.28
N ILE A 123 -9.75 -4.18 36.71
CA ILE A 123 -11.20 -4.13 36.46
C ILE A 123 -11.45 -4.12 34.94
N TRP A 124 -11.88 -5.27 34.45
CA TRP A 124 -12.04 -5.63 33.05
C TRP A 124 -13.52 -5.58 32.67
N ARG A 125 -13.90 -4.80 31.65
CA ARG A 125 -15.27 -4.77 31.10
C ARG A 125 -15.22 -4.78 29.58
N ALA A 126 -16.10 -5.55 28.95
CA ALA A 126 -16.27 -5.58 27.51
C ALA A 126 -16.92 -4.27 27.02
N GLY A 127 -16.47 -3.75 25.86
CA GLY A 127 -17.01 -2.54 25.23
C GLY A 127 -16.12 -1.29 25.30
N ARG A 128 -14.89 -1.42 25.81
CA ARG A 128 -13.93 -0.30 25.95
C ARG A 128 -12.98 -0.14 24.75
N SER A 129 -13.07 -1.01 23.75
CA SER A 129 -12.27 -0.93 22.53
C SER A 129 -13.02 -1.44 21.29
N ILE A 130 -12.65 -0.89 20.14
CA ILE A 130 -13.11 -1.36 18.82
C ILE A 130 -11.99 -2.08 18.07
N PRO A 131 -12.31 -2.98 17.11
CA PRO A 131 -11.29 -3.68 16.34
C PRO A 131 -10.54 -2.74 15.38
N GLY A 132 -9.22 -2.81 15.43
CA GLY A 132 -8.31 -2.23 14.45
C GLY A 132 -7.63 -3.33 13.65
N ILE A 133 -7.61 -3.23 12.32
CA ILE A 133 -6.95 -4.21 11.44
C ILE A 133 -5.86 -3.52 10.64
N PHE A 134 -4.64 -4.00 10.77
CA PHE A 134 -3.52 -3.53 9.98
C PHE A 134 -3.23 -4.45 8.81
N VAL A 135 -3.10 -3.85 7.62
CA VAL A 135 -2.82 -4.55 6.37
C VAL A 135 -1.44 -4.11 5.86
N PRO A 136 -0.42 -4.99 5.86
CA PRO A 136 0.93 -4.64 5.48
C PRO A 136 1.09 -4.42 3.98
N GLY A 137 2.17 -3.74 3.62
CA GLY A 137 2.52 -3.44 2.23
C GLY A 137 3.17 -4.59 1.47
N ASN A 138 3.65 -4.28 0.26
CA ASN A 138 4.44 -5.19 -0.56
C ASN A 138 5.72 -5.61 0.17
N ALA A 139 5.97 -6.92 0.34
CA ALA A 139 7.07 -7.44 1.17
C ALA A 139 7.12 -6.84 2.59
N GLY A 140 5.95 -6.44 3.11
CA GLY A 140 5.79 -5.94 4.47
C GLY A 140 5.39 -7.07 5.39
N SER A 141 5.86 -7.01 6.64
CA SER A 141 5.40 -7.88 7.71
C SER A 141 4.32 -7.22 8.56
N TYR A 142 3.57 -8.05 9.26
CA TYR A 142 2.62 -7.68 10.30
C TYR A 142 3.20 -6.71 11.36
N ARG A 143 4.54 -6.66 11.50
CA ARG A 143 5.26 -5.79 12.43
C ARG A 143 5.29 -4.32 12.04
N GLN A 144 4.81 -3.93 10.86
CA GLN A 144 4.73 -2.53 10.45
C GLN A 144 3.70 -1.74 11.29
N VAL A 145 2.73 -2.41 11.93
CA VAL A 145 1.71 -1.77 12.77
C VAL A 145 2.25 -1.17 14.07
N ARG A 146 3.40 -1.65 14.56
CA ARG A 146 3.92 -1.42 15.93
C ARG A 146 3.84 0.01 16.43
N SER A 147 4.20 0.97 15.58
CA SER A 147 4.22 2.38 15.94
C SER A 147 2.81 2.92 16.14
N LEU A 148 1.91 2.59 15.21
CA LEU A 148 0.51 3.01 15.30
C LEU A 148 -0.17 2.38 16.50
N ALA A 149 0.01 1.07 16.70
CA ALA A 149 -0.61 0.35 17.81
C ALA A 149 -0.10 0.80 19.18
N SER A 150 1.22 1.01 19.31
CA SER A 150 1.83 1.59 20.52
C SER A 150 1.27 2.99 20.81
N GLU A 151 1.21 3.86 19.79
CA GLU A 151 0.76 5.24 19.99
C GLU A 151 -0.75 5.33 20.28
N THR A 152 -1.59 4.43 19.76
CA THR A 152 -3.00 4.36 20.17
C THR A 152 -3.13 3.87 21.61
N ALA A 153 -2.37 2.84 22.01
CA ALA A 153 -2.43 2.28 23.36
C ALA A 153 -1.95 3.29 24.41
N ARG A 154 -0.79 3.92 24.17
CA ARG A 154 -0.23 4.94 25.06
C ARG A 154 -1.16 6.14 25.23
N ARG A 155 -1.87 6.53 24.17
CA ARG A 155 -2.76 7.69 24.21
C ARG A 155 -4.08 7.42 24.88
N VAL A 156 -4.69 6.27 24.67
CA VAL A 156 -5.93 5.94 25.37
C VAL A 156 -5.67 5.85 26.88
N ASP A 157 -4.52 5.28 27.28
CA ASP A 157 -4.10 5.26 28.69
C ASP A 157 -3.89 6.67 29.25
N ALA A 158 -3.23 7.55 28.49
CA ALA A 158 -3.03 8.94 28.89
C ALA A 158 -4.37 9.72 29.02
N ARG A 159 -5.33 9.49 28.12
CA ARG A 159 -6.66 10.10 28.18
C ARG A 159 -7.41 9.67 29.44
N ARG A 160 -7.43 8.37 29.73
CA ARG A 160 -8.05 7.79 30.94
C ARG A 160 -7.42 8.28 32.24
N ALA A 161 -6.08 8.39 32.25
CA ALA A 161 -5.38 8.93 33.41
C ALA A 161 -5.73 10.42 33.66
N ALA A 162 -5.93 11.19 32.58
CA ALA A 162 -6.27 12.61 32.68
C ALA A 162 -7.74 12.86 33.05
N SER A 163 -8.68 12.01 32.60
CA SER A 163 -10.10 12.13 32.95
C SER A 163 -10.41 11.71 34.39
N GLY A 164 -9.47 11.03 35.07
CA GLY A 164 -9.74 10.46 36.38
C GLY A 164 -10.74 9.31 36.31
N ASP A 165 -10.87 8.65 35.15
CA ASP A 165 -11.65 7.42 34.95
C ASP A 165 -11.03 6.26 35.75
N ALA A 166 -11.08 6.35 37.07
CA ALA A 166 -11.01 5.18 37.91
C ALA A 166 -12.30 4.38 37.64
N PRO A 167 -12.22 3.07 37.40
CA PRO A 167 -13.40 2.25 37.17
C PRO A 167 -14.28 2.25 38.43
N GLU A 168 -15.31 3.09 38.47
CA GLU A 168 -16.38 2.97 39.47
C GLU A 168 -17.27 1.78 39.08
N GLU A 169 -17.30 0.76 39.94
CA GLU A 169 -18.15 -0.40 39.74
C GLU A 169 -19.64 0.00 39.85
N GLY A 170 -20.36 -0.09 38.74
CA GLY A 170 -21.83 -0.16 38.74
C GLY A 170 -22.55 1.05 38.16
N THR A 171 -21.84 1.99 37.54
CA THR A 171 -22.47 3.06 36.76
C THR A 171 -22.53 2.68 35.28
N ASP A 172 -23.71 2.80 34.66
CA ASP A 172 -23.92 2.72 33.20
C ASP A 172 -23.41 3.99 32.48
N ALA A 173 -22.41 4.67 33.06
CA ALA A 173 -21.86 5.89 32.49
C ALA A 173 -21.20 5.56 31.14
N ARG A 174 -21.64 6.25 30.08
CA ARG A 174 -21.05 6.11 28.73
C ARG A 174 -19.57 6.44 28.82
N GLU A 175 -18.73 5.45 28.51
CA GLU A 175 -17.28 5.64 28.58
C GLU A 175 -16.78 6.64 27.54
N GLU A 176 -16.01 7.63 27.99
CA GLU A 176 -15.53 8.73 27.14
C GLU A 176 -14.30 8.34 26.30
N HIS A 177 -13.57 7.27 26.67
CA HIS A 177 -12.27 6.93 26.09
C HIS A 177 -12.17 5.48 25.64
N VAL A 178 -12.47 5.27 24.35
CA VAL A 178 -12.47 3.97 23.68
C VAL A 178 -11.11 3.71 23.02
N GLY A 179 -10.51 2.54 23.30
CA GLY A 179 -9.24 2.09 22.75
C GLY A 179 -9.39 1.36 21.40
N VAL A 180 -8.27 0.90 20.86
CA VAL A 180 -8.23 0.10 19.62
C VAL A 180 -7.48 -1.19 19.85
N ASP A 181 -8.12 -2.31 19.55
CA ASP A 181 -7.49 -3.62 19.55
C ASP A 181 -6.88 -3.90 18.18
N TRP A 182 -5.56 -3.79 18.07
CA TRP A 182 -4.87 -3.99 16.80
C TRP A 182 -4.62 -5.47 16.48
N PHE A 183 -5.36 -5.95 15.50
CA PHE A 183 -5.06 -7.14 14.73
C PHE A 183 -4.22 -6.76 13.52
N THR A 184 -3.31 -7.62 13.08
CA THR A 184 -2.41 -7.34 11.97
C THR A 184 -2.22 -8.57 11.11
N LEU A 185 -2.36 -8.39 9.80
CA LEU A 185 -2.25 -9.46 8.81
C LEU A 185 -0.79 -9.75 8.50
N ASP A 186 -0.48 -11.02 8.28
CA ASP A 186 0.79 -11.50 7.80
C ASP A 186 0.60 -12.19 6.44
N PHE A 187 1.05 -11.52 5.38
CA PHE A 187 0.98 -12.04 4.03
C PHE A 187 2.24 -12.78 3.60
N ASN A 188 3.03 -13.29 4.55
CA ASN A 188 4.28 -14.00 4.28
C ASN A 188 5.23 -13.18 3.38
N GLU A 189 5.21 -11.85 3.56
CA GLU A 189 6.01 -10.87 2.82
C GLU A 189 5.94 -11.01 1.28
N GLU A 190 4.80 -11.47 0.74
CA GLU A 190 4.63 -11.62 -0.70
C GLU A 190 4.62 -10.26 -1.46
N LEU A 191 5.07 -10.32 -2.73
CA LEU A 191 5.27 -9.15 -3.59
C LEU A 191 4.00 -8.70 -4.33
N SER A 192 3.01 -8.19 -3.57
CA SER A 192 1.70 -7.79 -4.10
C SER A 192 1.73 -6.65 -5.11
N ALA A 193 2.76 -5.80 -5.11
CA ALA A 193 2.88 -4.71 -6.08
C ALA A 193 3.14 -5.24 -7.50
N PHE A 194 3.72 -6.43 -7.65
CA PHE A 194 4.17 -6.97 -8.93
C PHE A 194 3.13 -7.90 -9.58
N HIS A 195 2.26 -8.52 -8.79
CA HIS A 195 1.40 -9.61 -9.26
C HIS A 195 -0.06 -9.48 -8.82
N GLY A 196 -0.97 -9.31 -9.77
CA GLY A 196 -2.40 -9.13 -9.49
C GLY A 196 -3.06 -10.32 -8.79
N ALA A 197 -2.59 -11.54 -9.03
CA ALA A 197 -3.15 -12.71 -8.31
C ALA A 197 -2.72 -12.75 -6.84
N VAL A 198 -1.52 -12.26 -6.50
CA VAL A 198 -1.08 -12.13 -5.10
C VAL A 198 -1.96 -11.12 -4.40
N ALA A 199 -2.13 -9.93 -4.99
CA ALA A 199 -3.04 -8.91 -4.45
C ALA A 199 -4.48 -9.44 -4.28
N SER A 200 -4.97 -10.25 -5.22
CA SER A 200 -6.31 -10.85 -5.13
C SER A 200 -6.44 -11.88 -4.00
N ARG A 201 -5.42 -12.72 -3.75
CA ARG A 201 -5.42 -13.64 -2.60
C ARG A 201 -5.35 -12.89 -1.27
N GLN A 202 -4.47 -11.90 -1.17
CA GLN A 202 -4.38 -11.02 -0.01
C GLN A 202 -5.72 -10.32 0.29
N THR A 203 -6.46 -9.90 -0.75
CA THR A 203 -7.81 -9.35 -0.61
C THR A 203 -8.78 -10.34 0.04
N LYS A 204 -8.79 -11.60 -0.42
CA LYS A 204 -9.68 -12.63 0.13
C LYS A 204 -9.36 -12.93 1.60
N PHE A 205 -8.08 -13.08 1.92
CA PHE A 205 -7.65 -13.30 3.30
C PHE A 205 -7.94 -12.09 4.19
N ALA A 206 -7.73 -10.87 3.70
CA ALA A 206 -8.08 -9.66 4.44
C ALA A 206 -9.58 -9.56 4.70
N ALA A 207 -10.44 -9.88 3.72
CA ALA A 207 -11.90 -9.90 3.91
C ALA A 207 -12.31 -10.93 4.97
N PHE A 208 -11.79 -12.16 4.85
CA PHE A 208 -11.98 -13.21 5.85
C PHE A 208 -11.51 -12.78 7.24
N ALA A 209 -10.34 -12.16 7.36
CA ALA A 209 -9.81 -11.72 8.64
C ALA A 209 -10.64 -10.59 9.26
N ILE A 210 -11.18 -9.67 8.45
CA ILE A 210 -12.11 -8.65 8.92
C ILE A 210 -13.37 -9.30 9.51
N GLU A 211 -13.98 -10.24 8.79
CA GLU A 211 -15.16 -10.97 9.25
C GLU A 211 -14.86 -11.76 10.54
N HIS A 212 -13.74 -12.49 10.56
CA HIS A 212 -13.31 -13.29 11.69
C HIS A 212 -13.06 -12.45 12.95
N VAL A 213 -12.42 -11.29 12.82
CA VAL A 213 -12.20 -10.36 13.94
C VAL A 213 -13.52 -9.80 14.41
N LEU A 214 -14.40 -9.34 13.51
CA LEU A 214 -15.70 -8.78 13.88
C LEU A 214 -16.61 -9.77 14.60
N ALA A 215 -16.48 -11.06 14.34
CA ALA A 215 -17.23 -12.10 15.06
C ALA A 215 -16.90 -12.16 16.56
N ALA A 216 -15.77 -11.60 17.00
CA ALA A 216 -15.40 -11.48 18.41
C ALA A 216 -15.99 -10.23 19.10
N TYR A 217 -16.70 -9.38 18.36
CA TYR A 217 -17.30 -8.13 18.86
C TYR A 217 -18.82 -8.13 18.72
N PRO A 218 -19.54 -7.27 19.46
CA PRO A 218 -20.98 -7.11 19.27
C PRO A 218 -21.35 -6.78 17.81
N PRO A 219 -22.48 -7.30 17.30
CA PRO A 219 -22.94 -6.98 15.95
C PRO A 219 -23.07 -5.46 15.72
N GLY A 220 -22.60 -4.98 14.57
CA GLY A 220 -22.62 -3.56 14.23
C GLY A 220 -21.45 -2.74 14.80
N THR A 221 -20.48 -3.37 15.47
CA THR A 221 -19.25 -2.69 15.91
C THR A 221 -18.48 -2.17 14.69
N PRO A 222 -18.13 -0.86 14.62
CA PRO A 222 -17.35 -0.31 13.52
C PRO A 222 -15.90 -0.79 13.59
N VAL A 223 -15.26 -0.90 12.43
CA VAL A 223 -13.86 -1.35 12.31
C VAL A 223 -12.94 -0.21 11.87
N ILE A 224 -11.77 -0.12 12.48
CA ILE A 224 -10.66 0.69 11.97
C ILE A 224 -9.78 -0.20 11.10
N ILE A 225 -9.38 0.28 9.92
CA ILE A 225 -8.42 -0.42 9.08
C ILE A 225 -7.26 0.53 8.76
N ALA A 226 -6.03 0.10 9.00
CA ALA A 226 -4.82 0.83 8.60
C ALA A 226 -4.08 0.04 7.53
N GLY A 227 -4.00 0.57 6.32
CA GLY A 227 -3.30 -0.07 5.21
C GLY A 227 -2.07 0.72 4.79
N HIS A 228 -0.89 0.10 4.86
CA HIS A 228 0.34 0.70 4.35
C HIS A 228 0.60 0.29 2.92
N SER A 229 0.96 1.24 2.05
CA SER A 229 1.35 0.94 0.66
C SER A 229 0.29 0.10 -0.06
N MET A 230 0.68 -1.02 -0.68
CA MET A 230 -0.25 -1.99 -1.29
C MET A 230 -1.32 -2.52 -0.32
N GLY A 231 -1.04 -2.55 0.98
CA GLY A 231 -2.00 -2.98 2.01
C GLY A 231 -3.24 -2.09 2.07
N GLY A 232 -3.11 -0.78 1.80
CA GLY A 232 -4.29 0.10 1.65
C GLY A 232 -5.15 -0.26 0.44
N VAL A 233 -4.53 -0.67 -0.67
CA VAL A 233 -5.25 -1.10 -1.88
C VAL A 233 -5.94 -2.43 -1.64
N VAL A 234 -5.27 -3.37 -0.97
CA VAL A 234 -5.82 -4.65 -0.53
C VAL A 234 -6.99 -4.44 0.42
N ALA A 235 -6.87 -3.56 1.43
CA ALA A 235 -7.91 -3.24 2.40
C ALA A 235 -9.20 -2.73 1.73
N ARG A 236 -9.06 -1.81 0.78
CA ARG A 236 -10.17 -1.31 -0.04
C ARG A 236 -10.84 -2.45 -0.82
N ALA A 237 -10.06 -3.29 -1.50
CA ALA A 237 -10.61 -4.41 -2.24
C ALA A 237 -11.30 -5.43 -1.31
N ALA A 238 -10.78 -5.62 -0.09
CA ALA A 238 -11.34 -6.52 0.90
C ALA A 238 -12.71 -6.07 1.40
N LEU A 239 -12.95 -4.76 1.55
CA LEU A 239 -14.28 -4.25 1.90
C LEU A 239 -15.33 -4.52 0.82
N LEU A 240 -14.96 -4.48 -0.46
CA LEU A 240 -15.85 -4.88 -1.56
C LEU A 240 -16.12 -6.39 -1.55
N GLU A 241 -15.07 -7.20 -1.35
CA GLU A 241 -15.18 -8.66 -1.28
C GLU A 241 -16.09 -9.08 -0.11
N LEU A 242 -15.90 -8.48 1.07
CA LEU A 242 -16.67 -8.76 2.27
C LEU A 242 -18.16 -8.45 2.08
N ALA A 243 -18.49 -7.34 1.41
CA ALA A 243 -19.88 -6.97 1.16
C ALA A 243 -20.62 -7.93 0.20
N ALA A 244 -19.88 -8.73 -0.57
CA ALA A 244 -20.48 -9.77 -1.41
C ALA A 244 -21.03 -10.94 -0.58
N THR A 245 -20.49 -11.17 0.62
CA THR A 245 -20.83 -12.30 1.49
C THR A 245 -21.53 -11.90 2.78
N THR A 246 -21.27 -10.70 3.29
CA THR A 246 -21.74 -10.22 4.59
C THR A 246 -22.66 -9.01 4.41
N ARG A 247 -23.89 -9.10 4.95
CA ARG A 247 -24.85 -7.99 4.98
C ARG A 247 -25.42 -7.81 6.40
N PRO A 248 -25.62 -6.56 6.87
CA PRO A 248 -25.31 -5.30 6.18
C PRO A 248 -23.80 -5.05 6.05
N SER A 249 -23.42 -4.21 5.09
CA SER A 249 -22.04 -3.79 4.86
C SER A 249 -21.45 -3.11 6.10
N VAL A 250 -20.15 -3.33 6.34
CA VAL A 250 -19.46 -2.90 7.57
C VAL A 250 -19.19 -1.41 7.59
N ASP A 251 -19.44 -0.76 8.73
CA ASP A 251 -18.99 0.60 9.02
C ASP A 251 -17.48 0.62 9.29
N ALA A 252 -16.72 1.24 8.39
CA ALA A 252 -15.26 1.22 8.45
C ALA A 252 -14.65 2.63 8.41
N THR A 253 -13.52 2.78 9.07
CA THR A 253 -12.61 3.92 8.90
C THR A 253 -11.26 3.41 8.43
N VAL A 254 -10.91 3.73 7.18
CA VAL A 254 -9.69 3.24 6.55
C VAL A 254 -8.66 4.37 6.47
N VAL A 255 -7.55 4.20 7.18
CA VAL A 255 -6.37 5.05 7.07
C VAL A 255 -5.41 4.43 6.07
N PHE A 256 -5.16 5.16 4.98
CA PHE A 256 -4.23 4.77 3.93
C PHE A 256 -2.90 5.47 4.18
N ILE A 257 -1.87 4.71 4.56
CA ILE A 257 -0.54 5.24 4.84
C ILE A 257 0.33 4.99 3.60
N ALA A 258 0.62 6.05 2.85
CA ALA A 258 1.35 6.00 1.58
C ALA A 258 0.79 4.94 0.61
N ALA A 259 -0.54 4.82 0.52
CA ALA A 259 -1.16 3.86 -0.39
C ALA A 259 -1.22 4.42 -1.83
N PRO A 260 -0.75 3.69 -2.84
CA PRO A 260 -0.85 4.11 -4.23
C PRO A 260 -2.27 3.85 -4.74
N HIS A 261 -3.13 4.88 -4.78
CA HIS A 261 -4.56 4.71 -5.06
C HIS A 261 -4.88 4.42 -6.52
N ASP A 262 -4.23 5.13 -7.45
CA ASP A 262 -4.57 5.06 -8.88
C ASP A 262 -3.94 3.83 -9.57
N LYS A 263 -2.64 3.61 -9.38
CA LYS A 263 -1.85 2.59 -10.09
C LYS A 263 -0.79 1.98 -9.19
N SER A 264 -0.49 0.70 -9.42
CA SER A 264 0.60 -0.01 -8.74
C SER A 264 1.94 0.74 -8.88
N PRO A 265 2.75 0.81 -7.81
CA PRO A 265 4.10 1.34 -7.87
C PRO A 265 5.05 0.41 -8.61
N ALA A 266 4.67 -0.87 -8.85
CA ALA A 266 5.46 -1.86 -9.55
C ALA A 266 4.65 -2.61 -10.61
N ALA A 267 3.98 -1.87 -11.51
CA ALA A 267 3.13 -2.42 -12.57
C ALA A 267 3.93 -3.16 -13.66
N THR A 268 4.57 -4.27 -13.30
CA THR A 268 5.42 -5.10 -14.17
C THR A 268 4.61 -6.09 -15.01
N GLN A 269 3.34 -6.32 -14.65
CA GLN A 269 2.45 -7.25 -15.33
C GLN A 269 1.07 -6.64 -15.60
N PRO A 270 0.40 -6.98 -16.72
CA PRO A 270 -0.97 -6.52 -16.98
C PRO A 270 -1.98 -6.94 -15.91
N ALA A 271 -1.73 -8.05 -15.20
CA ALA A 271 -2.62 -8.57 -14.17
C ALA A 271 -2.80 -7.60 -12.99
N ILE A 272 -1.72 -6.94 -12.54
CA ILE A 272 -1.83 -5.96 -11.45
C ILE A 272 -2.55 -4.69 -11.92
N ALA A 273 -2.32 -4.24 -13.16
CA ALA A 273 -3.07 -3.11 -13.73
C ALA A 273 -4.58 -3.39 -13.79
N ARG A 274 -4.98 -4.60 -14.23
CA ARG A 274 -6.40 -5.01 -14.24
C ARG A 274 -6.99 -5.12 -12.83
N PHE A 275 -6.21 -5.54 -11.84
CA PHE A 275 -6.66 -5.55 -10.44
C PHE A 275 -7.02 -4.13 -9.99
N TYR A 276 -6.13 -3.16 -10.21
CA TYR A 276 -6.39 -1.75 -9.91
C TYR A 276 -7.62 -1.20 -10.63
N GLU A 277 -7.73 -1.47 -11.94
CA GLU A 277 -8.86 -1.01 -12.74
C GLU A 277 -10.19 -1.54 -12.20
N ARG A 278 -10.27 -2.85 -11.88
CA ARG A 278 -11.47 -3.45 -11.29
C ARG A 278 -11.80 -2.83 -9.93
N THR A 279 -10.83 -2.71 -9.04
CA THR A 279 -11.05 -2.16 -7.70
C THR A 279 -11.45 -0.68 -7.76
N ASN A 280 -10.80 0.14 -8.61
CA ASN A 280 -11.14 1.55 -8.79
C ASN A 280 -12.55 1.72 -9.38
N ARG A 281 -12.90 0.90 -10.38
CA ARG A 281 -14.23 0.93 -11.00
C ARG A 281 -15.32 0.50 -10.03
N ALA A 282 -15.11 -0.59 -9.29
CA ALA A 282 -16.07 -1.07 -8.31
C ALA A 282 -16.32 -0.03 -7.19
N TRP A 283 -15.28 0.70 -6.77
CA TRP A 283 -15.42 1.74 -5.74
C TRP A 283 -16.25 2.95 -6.18
N VAL A 284 -16.41 3.19 -7.48
CA VAL A 284 -17.25 4.27 -8.02
C VAL A 284 -18.56 3.79 -8.61
N ASP A 285 -18.81 2.49 -8.57
CA ASP A 285 -20.04 1.88 -9.05
C ASP A 285 -21.19 2.15 -8.07
N ALA A 286 -22.33 2.61 -8.59
CA ALA A 286 -23.53 2.86 -7.79
C ALA A 286 -24.08 1.58 -7.13
N ASN A 287 -23.80 0.40 -7.71
CA ASN A 287 -24.20 -0.89 -7.14
C ASN A 287 -23.48 -1.21 -5.82
N ASN A 288 -22.35 -0.56 -5.54
CA ASN A 288 -21.59 -0.71 -4.29
C ASN A 288 -21.77 0.50 -3.37
N ALA A 289 -22.85 1.28 -3.55
CA ALA A 289 -23.12 2.46 -2.74
C ALA A 289 -23.37 2.12 -1.27
N ASP A 290 -23.90 0.93 -0.99
CA ASP A 290 -24.13 0.41 0.36
C ASP A 290 -22.82 0.21 1.15
N VAL A 291 -21.73 -0.17 0.46
CA VAL A 291 -20.38 -0.27 1.03
C VAL A 291 -19.74 1.12 1.12
N THR A 292 -19.67 1.81 -0.02
CA THR A 292 -18.84 3.01 -0.16
C THR A 292 -19.36 4.21 0.61
N SER A 293 -20.66 4.25 0.94
CA SER A 293 -21.25 5.28 1.81
C SER A 293 -20.89 5.09 3.30
N ARG A 294 -20.59 3.86 3.73
CA ARG A 294 -20.24 3.50 5.11
C ARG A 294 -18.75 3.57 5.42
N VAL A 295 -17.92 3.82 4.41
CA VAL A 295 -16.46 3.83 4.57
C VAL A 295 -15.94 5.26 4.62
N ALA A 296 -15.28 5.61 5.72
CA ALA A 296 -14.52 6.84 5.87
C ALA A 296 -13.07 6.62 5.41
N MET A 297 -12.59 7.38 4.43
CA MET A 297 -11.25 7.24 3.84
C MET A 297 -10.33 8.38 4.27
N VAL A 298 -9.21 8.04 4.91
CA VAL A 298 -8.23 9.00 5.40
C VAL A 298 -6.89 8.69 4.75
N SER A 299 -6.49 9.44 3.72
CA SER A 299 -5.23 9.18 2.99
C SER A 299 -4.10 10.08 3.47
N VAL A 300 -2.98 9.49 3.87
CA VAL A 300 -1.80 10.23 4.34
C VAL A 300 -0.57 9.83 3.51
N GLY A 301 0.02 10.78 2.78
CA GLY A 301 1.24 10.55 1.98
C GLY A 301 2.52 10.98 2.71
N GLY A 302 3.65 10.32 2.43
CA GLY A 302 4.95 10.64 3.05
C GLY A 302 5.63 11.93 2.56
N GLY A 303 5.16 12.51 1.46
CA GLY A 303 5.83 13.65 0.80
C GLY A 303 6.84 13.21 -0.25
N ASP A 304 7.72 14.11 -0.68
CA ASP A 304 8.64 13.87 -1.80
C ASP A 304 9.79 12.88 -1.49
N ALA A 305 10.11 12.65 -0.21
CA ALA A 305 11.04 11.60 0.20
C ALA A 305 10.49 10.18 -0.06
N ASP A 306 9.17 10.01 -0.20
CA ASP A 306 8.57 8.74 -0.59
C ASP A 306 8.73 8.50 -2.09
N ARG A 307 9.84 7.86 -2.48
CA ARG A 307 10.17 7.57 -3.88
C ARG A 307 9.35 6.42 -4.48
N GLN A 308 8.69 5.60 -3.67
CA GLN A 308 7.89 4.46 -4.17
C GLN A 308 6.45 4.90 -4.44
N VAL A 309 5.85 5.63 -3.51
CA VAL A 309 4.50 6.16 -3.60
C VAL A 309 4.54 7.66 -3.43
N ARG A 310 4.85 8.32 -4.55
CA ARG A 310 4.92 9.78 -4.64
C ARG A 310 3.60 10.45 -4.23
N PRO A 311 3.63 11.73 -3.80
CA PRO A 311 2.43 12.46 -3.37
C PRO A 311 1.27 12.39 -4.37
N ALA A 312 1.55 12.49 -5.66
CA ALA A 312 0.55 12.38 -6.72
C ALA A 312 -0.16 11.02 -6.77
N ARG A 313 0.49 9.94 -6.31
CA ARG A 313 -0.04 8.57 -6.27
C ARG A 313 -0.69 8.23 -4.92
N ALA A 314 -0.24 8.87 -3.84
CA ALA A 314 -0.86 8.79 -2.51
C ALA A 314 -2.16 9.62 -2.42
N LYS A 315 -2.37 10.56 -3.34
CA LYS A 315 -3.61 11.32 -3.45
C LYS A 315 -4.73 10.43 -4.04
N PRO A 316 -5.93 10.40 -3.41
CA PRO A 316 -7.09 9.73 -3.98
C PRO A 316 -7.45 10.31 -5.36
N PRO A 317 -7.98 9.50 -6.30
CA PRO A 317 -8.42 9.97 -7.61
C PRO A 317 -9.41 11.15 -7.52
N THR A 318 -9.32 12.09 -8.45
CA THR A 318 -10.21 13.27 -8.50
C THR A 318 -11.69 12.90 -8.61
N ALA A 319 -11.99 11.77 -9.28
CA ALA A 319 -13.32 11.20 -9.34
C ALA A 319 -13.92 10.87 -7.95
N TRP A 320 -13.07 10.70 -6.93
CA TRP A 320 -13.52 10.43 -5.56
C TRP A 320 -13.69 11.71 -4.75
N THR A 321 -12.89 12.74 -5.03
CA THR A 321 -12.82 13.96 -4.22
C THR A 321 -13.70 15.09 -4.75
N HIS A 322 -14.10 15.07 -6.02
CA HIS A 322 -14.89 16.15 -6.64
C HIS A 322 -16.32 15.75 -6.97
N ARG A 323 -17.23 16.72 -6.83
CA ARG A 323 -18.58 16.65 -7.41
C ARG A 323 -18.45 16.66 -8.93
N SER A 324 -19.25 15.84 -9.60
CA SER A 324 -19.30 15.81 -11.07
C SER A 324 -20.76 15.73 -11.53
N ALA A 325 -20.99 15.93 -12.83
CA ALA A 325 -22.32 15.74 -13.42
C ALA A 325 -22.90 14.34 -13.13
N ARG A 326 -22.04 13.33 -12.95
CA ARG A 326 -22.41 11.95 -12.62
C ARG A 326 -22.48 11.64 -11.12
N ARG A 327 -21.99 12.52 -10.24
CA ARG A 327 -21.97 12.30 -8.78
C ARG A 327 -22.16 13.59 -7.99
N LYS A 328 -23.31 13.72 -7.32
CA LYS A 328 -23.71 14.95 -6.62
C LYS A 328 -22.95 15.19 -5.30
N ASN A 329 -22.52 14.13 -4.59
CA ASN A 329 -21.76 14.24 -3.33
C ASN A 329 -20.35 13.63 -3.49
N PRO A 330 -19.29 14.24 -2.94
CA PRO A 330 -17.95 13.64 -2.91
C PRO A 330 -17.94 12.38 -2.03
N PHE A 331 -16.93 11.51 -2.17
CA PHE A 331 -16.79 10.39 -1.23
C PHE A 331 -16.45 10.92 0.16
N ASN A 332 -16.69 10.09 1.17
CA ASN A 332 -16.23 10.33 2.53
C ASN A 332 -14.70 10.14 2.56
N VAL A 333 -13.97 11.10 1.98
CA VAL A 333 -12.52 11.03 1.81
C VAL A 333 -11.83 12.34 2.21
N THR A 334 -10.70 12.22 2.86
CA THR A 334 -9.75 13.31 3.10
C THR A 334 -8.33 12.87 2.76
N HIS A 335 -7.48 13.84 2.42
CA HIS A 335 -6.08 13.59 2.08
C HIS A 335 -5.18 14.63 2.75
N ALA A 336 -4.09 14.16 3.35
CA ALA A 336 -3.01 14.97 3.88
C ALA A 336 -1.66 14.44 3.35
N VAL A 337 -0.68 15.32 3.30
CA VAL A 337 0.72 14.96 3.09
C VAL A 337 1.46 15.23 4.39
N ALA A 338 2.49 14.44 4.73
CA ALA A 338 3.22 14.54 5.99
C ALA A 338 3.55 15.99 6.39
N GLY A 339 4.12 16.76 5.45
CA GLY A 339 4.49 18.15 5.69
C GLY A 339 3.34 19.15 5.86
N SER A 340 2.10 18.75 5.57
CA SER A 340 0.89 19.58 5.75
C SER A 340 0.12 19.24 7.02
N ILE A 341 0.56 18.25 7.78
CA ILE A 341 -0.06 17.91 9.07
C ILE A 341 0.38 18.99 10.08
N PRO A 342 -0.55 19.54 10.90
CA PRO A 342 -0.21 20.53 11.91
C PRO A 342 0.94 20.04 12.82
N GLY A 343 1.98 20.87 12.98
CA GLY A 343 3.18 20.53 13.75
C GLY A 343 4.21 19.67 13.01
N ALA A 344 3.99 19.33 11.73
CA ALA A 344 4.89 18.52 10.90
C ALA A 344 5.50 19.31 9.73
N THR A 345 5.57 20.65 9.81
CA THR A 345 6.07 21.51 8.73
C THR A 345 7.46 21.07 8.25
N GLY A 346 7.59 20.85 6.95
CA GLY A 346 8.84 20.40 6.32
C GLY A 346 9.15 18.91 6.49
N VAL A 347 8.32 18.14 7.20
CA VAL A 347 8.48 16.68 7.28
C VAL A 347 8.19 16.07 5.90
N SER A 348 9.17 15.31 5.43
CA SER A 348 8.94 14.32 4.39
C SER A 348 9.60 13.01 4.83
N ALA A 349 8.83 11.94 4.78
CA ALA A 349 9.22 10.61 5.19
C ALA A 349 9.34 9.72 3.95
N ASP A 350 10.42 8.93 3.88
CA ASP A 350 10.49 7.87 2.87
C ASP A 350 9.41 6.80 3.09
N HIS A 351 9.28 5.91 2.10
CA HIS A 351 8.22 4.91 2.06
C HIS A 351 8.16 3.97 3.27
N ARG A 352 9.31 3.67 3.88
CA ARG A 352 9.39 2.83 5.08
C ARG A 352 9.21 3.66 6.35
N CYS A 353 9.66 4.91 6.33
CA CYS A 353 9.55 5.84 7.45
C CYS A 353 8.13 6.23 7.78
N VAL A 354 7.27 6.36 6.77
CA VAL A 354 5.89 6.87 6.94
C VAL A 354 5.06 6.12 8.01
N VAL A 355 5.32 4.83 8.25
CA VAL A 355 4.58 4.01 9.24
C VAL A 355 5.09 4.11 10.67
N TRP A 356 6.27 4.68 10.90
CA TRP A 356 6.83 4.90 12.24
C TRP A 356 7.19 6.35 12.52
N CYS A 357 6.90 7.21 11.55
CA CYS A 357 7.20 8.61 11.64
C CYS A 357 6.31 9.28 12.68
N GLN A 358 6.87 9.76 13.79
CA GLN A 358 6.09 10.25 14.93
C GLN A 358 5.13 11.37 14.51
N GLN A 359 5.59 12.35 13.73
CA GLN A 359 4.76 13.48 13.27
C GLN A 359 3.58 13.05 12.36
N ILE A 360 3.59 11.82 11.85
CA ILE A 360 2.52 11.24 11.03
C ILE A 360 1.65 10.30 11.87
N VAL A 361 2.29 9.38 12.59
CA VAL A 361 1.64 8.29 13.33
C VAL A 361 0.87 8.82 14.53
N VAL A 362 1.42 9.81 15.25
CA VAL A 362 0.76 10.41 16.42
C VAL A 362 -0.58 11.05 16.05
N PRO A 363 -0.66 11.96 15.06
CA PRO A 363 -1.94 12.54 14.67
C PRO A 363 -2.93 11.51 14.13
N ILE A 364 -2.45 10.49 13.39
CA ILE A 364 -3.30 9.37 12.96
C ILE A 364 -3.88 8.62 14.17
N ALA A 365 -3.06 8.26 15.15
CA ALA A 365 -3.49 7.54 16.34
C ALA A 365 -4.57 8.31 17.11
N GLU A 366 -4.40 9.63 17.28
CA GLU A 366 -5.41 10.48 17.93
C GLU A 366 -6.71 10.55 17.13
N THR A 367 -6.64 10.70 15.80
CA THR A 367 -7.83 10.65 14.93
C THR A 367 -8.58 9.34 15.09
N LEU A 368 -7.88 8.21 15.15
CA LEU A 368 -8.50 6.90 15.31
C LEU A 368 -9.18 6.74 16.67
N LEU A 369 -8.57 7.24 17.74
CA LEU A 369 -9.18 7.21 19.08
C LEU A 369 -10.41 8.11 19.18
N ASP A 370 -10.41 9.28 18.53
CA ASP A 370 -11.59 10.14 18.49
C ASP A 370 -12.74 9.51 17.71
N VAL A 371 -12.42 8.86 16.58
CA VAL A 371 -13.39 8.08 15.82
C VAL A 371 -13.95 6.92 16.65
N ALA A 372 -13.10 6.22 17.41
CA ALA A 372 -13.53 5.14 18.29
C ALA A 372 -14.45 5.63 19.42
N SER A 373 -14.15 6.82 19.96
CA SER A 373 -14.81 7.37 21.15
C SER A 373 -16.04 8.23 20.85
N ASP A 374 -16.41 8.47 19.59
CA ASP A 374 -17.63 9.23 19.24
C ASP A 374 -18.73 8.30 18.69
N PRO A 375 -19.68 7.83 19.53
CA PRO A 375 -20.81 7.01 19.12
C PRO A 375 -21.68 7.64 18.04
N ARG A 376 -21.75 8.98 17.97
CA ARG A 376 -22.55 9.70 16.96
C ARG A 376 -21.95 9.51 15.57
N GLN A 377 -20.66 9.21 15.50
CA GLN A 377 -19.89 9.08 14.28
C GLN A 377 -19.67 7.63 13.86
N GLN A 378 -20.04 6.64 14.67
CA GLN A 378 -19.85 5.22 14.35
C GLN A 378 -20.58 4.78 13.06
N ASN A 379 -21.71 5.43 12.75
CA ASN A 379 -22.48 5.18 11.52
C ASN A 379 -22.46 6.37 10.53
N ASP A 380 -21.70 7.44 10.83
CA ASP A 380 -21.54 8.60 9.95
C ASP A 380 -20.11 8.69 9.41
N ALA A 381 -19.90 8.10 8.24
CA ALA A 381 -18.61 8.18 7.56
C ALA A 381 -18.20 9.61 7.18
N GLY A 382 -19.16 10.53 7.00
CA GLY A 382 -18.89 11.94 6.70
C GLY A 382 -18.25 12.66 7.89
N GLY A 383 -18.83 12.50 9.09
CA GLY A 383 -18.27 13.10 10.29
C GLY A 383 -16.97 12.44 10.77
N ARG A 384 -16.75 11.14 10.54
CA ARG A 384 -15.42 10.51 10.73
C ARG A 384 -14.35 11.14 9.85
N VAL A 385 -14.69 11.47 8.60
CA VAL A 385 -13.78 12.21 7.70
C VAL A 385 -13.59 13.67 8.14
N ALA A 386 -14.61 14.30 8.73
CA ALA A 386 -14.48 15.64 9.28
C ALA A 386 -13.52 15.67 10.47
N LEU A 387 -13.61 14.71 11.40
CA LEU A 387 -12.66 14.53 12.50
C LEU A 387 -11.22 14.34 11.99
N ALA A 388 -11.04 13.47 10.99
CA ALA A 388 -9.74 13.26 10.39
C ALA A 388 -9.20 14.52 9.71
N ARG A 389 -10.04 15.27 8.99
CA ARG A 389 -9.65 16.52 8.33
C ARG A 389 -9.28 17.60 9.34
N ALA A 390 -9.98 17.69 10.46
CA ALA A 390 -9.69 18.68 11.50
C ALA A 390 -8.30 18.48 12.12
N ARG A 391 -7.86 17.22 12.31
CA ARG A 391 -6.55 16.91 12.90
C ARG A 391 -5.41 16.82 11.89
N LEU A 392 -5.66 16.26 10.71
CA LEU A 392 -4.61 15.98 9.71
C LEU A 392 -4.51 17.06 8.62
N GLY A 393 -5.55 17.88 8.46
CA GLY A 393 -5.59 18.95 7.48
C GLY A 393 -4.77 20.16 7.92
N PRO A 394 -4.34 21.02 6.97
CA PRO A 394 -3.60 22.24 7.29
C PRO A 394 -4.43 23.17 8.18
N SER A 395 -3.78 23.86 9.13
CA SER A 395 -4.44 24.83 10.01
C SER A 395 -5.10 25.95 9.18
N PRO A 396 -6.21 26.57 9.65
CA PRO A 396 -6.79 27.75 9.01
C PRO A 396 -5.76 28.88 8.79
N GLU A 397 -4.77 29.01 9.67
CA GLU A 397 -3.66 29.97 9.51
C GLU A 397 -2.71 29.56 8.37
N ASP A 398 -2.41 28.27 8.24
CA ASP A 398 -1.60 27.73 7.13
C ASP A 398 -2.30 27.90 5.78
N GLN A 399 -3.63 27.84 5.75
CA GLN A 399 -4.42 28.08 4.54
C GLN A 399 -4.46 29.57 4.17
N LYS A 400 -4.41 30.47 5.15
CA LYS A 400 -4.40 31.93 4.94
C LYS A 400 -3.01 32.46 4.57
N ASN A 401 -1.95 31.81 5.06
CA ASN A 401 -0.56 32.09 4.70
C ASN A 401 -0.03 31.28 3.51
N GLN A 402 -0.86 30.43 2.89
CA GLN A 402 -0.58 29.83 1.58
C GLN A 402 -0.70 30.90 0.48
N THR A 403 0.21 31.86 0.46
CA THR A 403 0.75 32.25 -0.85
C THR A 403 1.36 30.99 -1.46
N PRO A 404 1.13 30.67 -2.74
CA PRO A 404 1.86 29.62 -3.42
C PRO A 404 3.30 30.10 -3.58
N GLU A 405 4.08 30.10 -2.50
CA GLU A 405 5.51 29.88 -2.65
C GLU A 405 5.61 28.45 -3.17
N GLU A 406 5.60 28.31 -4.51
CA GLU A 406 6.18 27.14 -5.13
C GLU A 406 7.51 26.93 -4.42
N PRO A 407 7.74 25.77 -3.76
CA PRO A 407 9.07 25.46 -3.29
C PRO A 407 9.98 25.69 -4.49
N LYS A 408 11.07 26.46 -4.31
CA LYS A 408 12.06 26.71 -5.35
C LYS A 408 12.71 25.38 -5.73
N THR A 409 11.98 24.58 -6.50
CA THR A 409 12.36 23.26 -6.95
C THR A 409 13.37 23.48 -8.05
N THR A 410 14.54 22.88 -7.90
CA THR A 410 15.52 22.99 -8.97
C THR A 410 14.98 22.29 -10.21
N ARG A 411 15.37 22.73 -11.42
CA ARG A 411 15.01 22.01 -12.66
C ARG A 411 15.38 20.52 -12.58
N LEU A 412 16.44 20.21 -11.85
CA LEU A 412 16.90 18.85 -11.62
C LEU A 412 15.98 18.06 -10.67
N ASP A 413 15.41 18.70 -9.63
CA ASP A 413 14.39 18.09 -8.76
C ASP A 413 13.08 17.83 -9.52
N ALA A 414 12.65 18.78 -10.35
CA ALA A 414 11.48 18.60 -11.19
C ALA A 414 11.69 17.44 -12.19
N ALA A 415 12.87 17.33 -12.81
CA ALA A 415 13.22 16.23 -13.69
C ALA A 415 13.28 14.89 -12.95
N ALA A 416 13.87 14.84 -11.75
CA ALA A 416 13.88 13.67 -10.89
C ALA A 416 12.46 13.25 -10.48
N ALA A 417 11.60 14.23 -10.18
CA ALA A 417 10.22 13.98 -9.84
C ALA A 417 9.45 13.35 -11.00
N LEU A 418 9.58 13.93 -12.19
CA LEU A 418 9.00 13.40 -13.40
C LEU A 418 9.51 11.99 -13.73
N ALA A 419 10.81 11.73 -13.58
CA ALA A 419 11.39 10.42 -13.81
C ALA A 419 10.75 9.35 -12.89
N LEU A 420 10.64 9.65 -11.58
CA LEU A 420 9.97 8.77 -10.62
C LEU A 420 8.49 8.56 -10.96
N ASP A 421 7.77 9.61 -11.32
CA ASP A 421 6.35 9.52 -11.65
C ASP A 421 6.10 8.74 -12.94
N ARG A 422 7.01 8.79 -13.92
CA ARG A 422 6.89 8.06 -15.20
C ARG A 422 7.43 6.64 -15.13
N SER A 423 8.33 6.36 -14.19
CA SER A 423 8.93 5.04 -14.02
C SER A 423 8.93 4.56 -12.56
N PRO A 424 7.74 4.48 -11.93
CA PRO A 424 7.62 4.15 -10.50
C PRO A 424 8.16 2.75 -10.21
N SER A 425 8.03 1.81 -11.17
CA SER A 425 8.46 0.42 -11.03
C SER A 425 9.96 0.26 -10.88
N LEU A 426 10.77 1.22 -11.34
CA LEU A 426 12.22 1.11 -11.25
C LEU A 426 12.72 1.17 -9.80
N VAL A 427 12.09 1.93 -8.90
CA VAL A 427 12.48 1.96 -7.48
C VAL A 427 12.30 0.60 -6.79
N PRO A 428 11.12 -0.04 -6.80
CA PRO A 428 10.94 -1.34 -6.18
C PRO A 428 11.67 -2.46 -6.93
N ILE A 429 11.86 -2.38 -8.26
CA ILE A 429 12.70 -3.33 -9.00
C ILE A 429 14.15 -3.25 -8.53
N MET A 430 14.73 -2.05 -8.45
CA MET A 430 16.11 -1.86 -7.99
C MET A 430 16.29 -2.30 -6.54
N LEU A 431 15.30 -2.06 -5.69
CA LEU A 431 15.31 -2.55 -4.31
C LEU A 431 15.26 -4.09 -4.25
N ALA A 432 14.39 -4.72 -5.06
CA ALA A 432 14.30 -6.17 -5.14
C ALA A 432 15.62 -6.81 -5.62
N LEU A 433 16.25 -6.22 -6.65
CA LEU A 433 17.56 -6.65 -7.14
C LEU A 433 18.68 -6.45 -6.11
N ALA A 434 18.65 -5.34 -5.36
CA ALA A 434 19.62 -5.08 -4.30
C ALA A 434 19.46 -6.08 -3.13
N ILE A 435 18.23 -6.42 -2.76
CA ILE A 435 17.95 -7.45 -1.75
C ILE A 435 18.44 -8.81 -2.23
N ASP A 436 18.15 -9.20 -3.48
CA ASP A 436 18.64 -10.46 -4.07
C ASP A 436 20.18 -10.50 -4.06
N ALA A 437 20.85 -9.40 -4.41
CA ALA A 437 22.31 -9.30 -4.37
C ALA A 437 22.91 -9.33 -2.95
N LEU A 438 22.20 -8.80 -1.93
CA LEU A 438 22.64 -8.77 -0.53
C LEU A 438 22.29 -10.05 0.25
N VAL A 439 21.30 -10.82 -0.21
CA VAL A 439 20.83 -12.08 0.40
C VAL A 439 21.47 -13.32 -0.26
N VAL A 440 22.50 -13.14 -1.10
CA VAL A 440 23.45 -14.21 -1.45
C VAL A 440 24.61 -14.21 -0.45
N PRO A 441 24.60 -15.06 0.61
CA PRO A 441 25.85 -15.42 1.24
C PRO A 441 26.69 -16.24 0.26
N GLN A 442 27.98 -15.90 0.17
CA GLN A 442 29.03 -16.64 -0.53
C GLN A 442 29.34 -18.02 0.10
N THR A 443 28.34 -18.77 0.55
CA THR A 443 28.54 -20.07 1.21
C THR A 443 27.88 -21.21 0.43
N THR A 444 28.39 -21.47 -0.76
CA THR A 444 28.38 -22.83 -1.33
C THR A 444 29.80 -23.34 -1.43
N ARG A 445 30.29 -23.95 -0.34
CA ARG A 445 31.21 -25.11 -0.41
C ARG A 445 31.11 -25.94 0.88
N ARG A 446 30.67 -27.20 0.67
CA ARG A 446 30.78 -28.42 1.50
C ARG A 446 29.86 -28.57 2.73
N GLY A 447 28.83 -29.42 2.53
CA GLY A 447 28.47 -30.49 3.47
C GLY A 447 27.21 -30.31 4.33
N GLY A 448 26.18 -31.12 4.06
CA GLY A 448 25.32 -31.75 5.07
C GLY A 448 24.17 -30.95 5.71
N PHE A 449 22.93 -31.30 5.31
CA PHE A 449 21.62 -31.20 6.02
C PHE A 449 21.30 -30.01 6.95
N GLY A 450 20.21 -29.30 6.62
CA GLY A 450 19.46 -28.43 7.53
C GLY A 450 18.34 -27.67 6.81
N VAL A 451 17.10 -27.90 7.23
CA VAL A 451 15.84 -27.32 6.71
C VAL A 451 15.78 -25.81 6.94
N GLU A 452 15.42 -24.98 5.95
CA GLU A 452 14.76 -23.66 6.11
C GLU A 452 14.59 -22.87 4.78
N GLY A 453 13.41 -22.26 4.59
CA GLY A 453 13.25 -21.04 3.77
C GLY A 453 13.27 -21.17 2.24
N ALA A 454 12.48 -22.06 1.66
CA ALA A 454 12.29 -22.15 0.20
C ALA A 454 11.12 -21.29 -0.33
N THR A 455 11.10 -19.98 -0.05
CA THR A 455 10.07 -19.08 -0.63
C THR A 455 10.61 -17.78 -1.23
N VAL A 456 11.89 -17.45 -1.03
CA VAL A 456 12.55 -16.36 -1.79
C VAL A 456 13.32 -16.91 -3.00
N ARG A 457 14.01 -18.05 -2.85
CA ARG A 457 14.89 -18.64 -3.89
C ARG A 457 14.14 -19.14 -5.14
N GLY A 458 12.94 -19.67 -4.98
CA GLY A 458 12.12 -20.13 -6.10
C GLY A 458 11.44 -18.98 -6.83
N ALA A 459 11.03 -17.94 -6.10
CA ALA A 459 10.34 -16.79 -6.65
C ALA A 459 11.30 -15.89 -7.46
N THR A 460 12.44 -15.47 -6.88
CA THR A 460 13.35 -14.53 -7.57
C THR A 460 13.97 -15.11 -8.84
N SER A 461 14.31 -16.40 -8.85
CA SER A 461 14.81 -17.10 -10.04
C SER A 461 13.76 -17.27 -11.14
N LEU A 462 12.48 -17.47 -10.77
CA LEU A 462 11.33 -17.46 -11.70
C LEU A 462 10.87 -16.04 -12.10
N PHE A 463 11.32 -14.98 -11.43
CA PHE A 463 10.98 -13.59 -11.79
C PHE A 463 12.03 -12.93 -12.70
N ALA A 464 13.30 -13.33 -12.60
CA ALA A 464 14.34 -12.86 -13.53
C ALA A 464 14.22 -13.50 -14.93
N ALA A 465 13.87 -14.79 -15.02
CA ALA A 465 13.89 -15.51 -16.29
C ALA A 465 12.77 -15.11 -17.29
N PRO A 466 11.47 -14.98 -16.93
CA PRO A 466 10.41 -14.73 -17.92
C PRO A 466 10.23 -13.24 -18.26
N VAL A 467 10.59 -12.32 -17.35
CA VAL A 467 10.53 -10.87 -17.59
C VAL A 467 11.53 -10.47 -18.68
N PHE A 468 12.68 -11.15 -18.74
CA PHE A 468 13.69 -10.94 -19.78
C PHE A 468 13.53 -11.82 -21.02
N VAL A 469 12.94 -13.02 -20.93
CA VAL A 469 12.80 -13.92 -22.10
C VAL A 469 11.66 -13.53 -23.05
N ARG A 470 10.64 -12.78 -22.60
CA ARG A 470 9.53 -12.32 -23.48
C ARG A 470 9.47 -10.82 -23.74
N SER A 471 10.32 -10.04 -23.06
CA SER A 471 10.45 -8.61 -23.31
C SER A 471 11.84 -8.38 -23.89
N ARG A 472 11.94 -8.20 -25.22
CA ARG A 472 13.11 -7.58 -25.86
C ARG A 472 13.21 -6.10 -25.45
N VAL A 473 13.27 -5.83 -24.15
CA VAL A 473 13.36 -4.52 -23.55
C VAL A 473 14.76 -4.40 -22.97
N VAL A 474 15.65 -3.93 -23.84
CA VAL A 474 16.84 -3.11 -23.59
C VAL A 474 17.17 -2.91 -22.10
N LEU A 475 17.85 -3.88 -21.49
CA LEU A 475 18.61 -3.67 -20.25
C LEU A 475 19.75 -4.70 -20.13
N VAL A 476 20.52 -4.86 -21.21
CA VAL A 476 21.85 -5.51 -21.20
C VAL A 476 22.96 -4.52 -21.62
N PHE A 477 22.60 -3.33 -22.11
CA PHE A 477 23.60 -2.34 -22.52
C PHE A 477 23.88 -1.36 -21.39
N VAL A 478 24.99 -1.57 -20.67
CA VAL A 478 25.96 -0.50 -20.32
C VAL A 478 27.22 -1.07 -19.63
N LEU A 479 27.23 -2.29 -19.05
CA LEU A 479 28.44 -2.77 -18.33
C LEU A 479 28.86 -4.24 -18.52
N GLY A 480 28.18 -5.06 -19.33
CA GLY A 480 28.44 -6.51 -19.40
C GLY A 480 29.13 -7.06 -20.66
N GLY A 481 29.57 -6.21 -21.60
CA GLY A 481 29.94 -6.65 -22.95
C GLY A 481 31.36 -6.30 -23.42
N PHE A 482 32.34 -6.17 -22.52
CA PHE A 482 33.70 -5.75 -22.90
C PHE A 482 34.85 -6.64 -22.42
N ILE A 483 34.60 -7.88 -21.98
CA ILE A 483 35.68 -8.86 -21.76
C ILE A 483 35.27 -10.19 -22.38
N GLY A 484 35.79 -10.48 -23.57
CA GLY A 484 35.55 -11.74 -24.25
C GLY A 484 35.98 -11.68 -25.70
N GLY A 485 37.28 -11.47 -25.95
CA GLY A 485 37.81 -11.53 -27.31
C GLY A 485 39.26 -11.09 -27.43
N ALA A 486 40.19 -11.93 -26.97
CA ALA A 486 41.46 -12.21 -27.63
C ALA A 486 42.30 -13.14 -26.74
N ILE A 487 42.55 -14.36 -27.21
CA ILE A 487 43.86 -14.99 -27.45
C ILE A 487 43.53 -16.44 -27.92
N PRO A 488 44.24 -16.97 -28.93
CA PRO A 488 43.93 -18.22 -29.63
C PRO A 488 43.74 -19.45 -28.74
#